data_AF-A0A933Y2Z9-F1
#
_entry.id   AF-A0A933Y2Z9-F1
#
_cell.length_a   1.000
_cell.length_b   1.000
_cell.length_c   1.000
_cell.angle_alpha   90.00
_cell.angle_beta   90.00
_cell.angle_gamma   90.00
#
_symmetry.space_group_name_H-M   'P 1'
#
loop_
_entity.id
_entity.type
_entity.pdbx_description
1 polymer ?
#
loop_
_entity_poly.entity_id
_entity_poly.type
_entity_poly.pdbx_seq_one_letter_code
_entity_poly.pdbx_strand_id
1 'polypeptide(L)'
;ARTGARHVVLSGGVCANVKMNQRLHELEGVAGTFVYPNMGDGGCGTGLALNLTWPGGVRESFHDVYFGPEYSPAEIRAALEAEQLAFREPTELARTVAEQIHAGLVVARFAGRMEYGPRALGNRSILYHGREPKVNQWLNQRLARTEFMPFAPVTKWEARASCYEHLAGAEHAAEFMTLTFDCTPKMKAQCPAAVHVDGTARPQLVRREVNAEYWRILDEYERLSGIPSLINTSFNMHEEPIVCSPRDAVRAFLDGRIDALAIGPYWVENPLLAKR
;
A
#
# COMPACT_ATOMS: atom_id res chain seq x y z
N ALA A 1 18.22 28.88 1.49
CA ALA A 1 19.13 30.04 1.42
C ALA A 1 20.61 29.68 1.58
N ARG A 2 21.04 29.03 2.69
CA ARG A 2 22.49 28.77 2.96
C ARG A 2 23.20 27.84 1.96
N THR A 3 22.50 26.85 1.38
CA THR A 3 23.10 25.86 0.46
C THR A 3 22.72 26.08 -1.00
N GLY A 4 21.78 26.98 -1.29
CA GLY A 4 21.14 27.10 -2.61
C GLY A 4 20.30 25.88 -3.04
N ALA A 5 20.27 24.79 -2.27
CA ALA A 5 19.55 23.57 -2.61
C ALA A 5 18.03 23.79 -2.54
N ARG A 6 17.33 23.24 -3.54
CA ARG A 6 15.86 23.26 -3.66
C ARG A 6 15.24 21.88 -3.54
N HIS A 7 16.04 20.82 -3.55
CA HIS A 7 15.58 19.45 -3.32
C HIS A 7 15.98 19.02 -1.91
N VAL A 8 15.03 18.48 -1.17
CA VAL A 8 15.23 18.03 0.21
C VAL A 8 15.15 16.51 0.27
N VAL A 9 16.15 15.89 0.90
CA VAL A 9 16.22 14.45 1.13
C VAL A 9 16.00 14.21 2.62
N LEU A 10 15.03 13.34 2.94
CA LEU A 10 14.58 13.07 4.31
C LEU A 10 14.80 11.60 4.67
N SER A 11 15.43 11.38 5.83
CA SER A 11 15.62 10.07 6.47
C SER A 11 15.70 10.25 7.99
N GLY A 12 15.69 9.14 8.74
CA GLY A 12 15.55 9.10 10.19
C GLY A 12 14.11 8.82 10.62
N GLY A 13 13.94 8.20 11.80
CA GLY A 13 12.63 7.77 12.30
C GLY A 13 11.57 8.88 12.41
N VAL A 14 11.99 10.12 12.67
CA VAL A 14 11.10 11.30 12.68
C VAL A 14 10.41 11.52 11.33
N CYS A 15 11.05 11.15 10.23
CA CYS A 15 10.51 11.25 8.88
C CYS A 15 9.40 10.20 8.59
N ALA A 16 9.07 9.32 9.54
CA ALA A 16 7.84 8.53 9.47
C ALA A 16 6.58 9.40 9.66
N ASN A 17 6.74 10.61 10.21
CA ASN A 17 5.69 11.62 10.30
C ASN A 17 5.44 12.25 8.92
N VAL A 18 4.50 11.66 8.20
CA VAL A 18 4.13 12.11 6.85
C VAL A 18 3.56 13.53 6.79
N LYS A 19 2.96 14.02 7.88
CA LYS A 19 2.42 15.38 7.94
C LYS A 19 3.54 16.41 8.08
N MET A 20 4.56 16.10 8.87
CA MET A 20 5.79 16.88 8.90
C MET A 20 6.42 16.94 7.50
N ASN A 21 6.48 15.80 6.80
CA ASN A 21 7.04 15.76 5.44
C ASN A 21 6.25 16.63 4.45
N GLN A 22 4.91 16.64 4.54
CA GLN A 22 4.06 17.57 3.77
C GLN A 22 4.43 19.03 4.06
N ARG A 23 4.50 19.42 5.35
CA ARG A 23 4.84 20.80 5.72
C ARG A 23 6.21 21.24 5.22
N LEU A 24 7.18 20.33 5.20
CA LEU A 24 8.51 20.60 4.63
C LEU A 24 8.45 20.78 3.11
N HIS A 25 7.63 19.98 2.41
CA HIS A 25 7.44 20.10 0.96
C HIS A 25 6.75 21.42 0.57
N GLU A 26 5.83 21.91 1.40
CA GLU A 26 5.09 23.16 1.19
C GLU A 26 5.92 24.44 1.44
N LEU A 27 7.14 24.32 1.98
CA LEU A 27 7.98 25.48 2.26
C LEU A 27 8.40 26.20 0.97
N GLU A 28 8.34 27.52 0.99
CA GLU A 28 8.81 28.35 -0.12
C GLU A 28 10.29 28.03 -0.45
N GLY A 29 10.54 27.78 -1.73
CA GLY A 29 11.87 27.46 -2.25
C GLY A 29 12.18 25.96 -2.33
N VAL A 30 11.38 25.09 -1.68
CA VAL A 30 11.44 23.64 -1.90
C VAL A 30 10.77 23.31 -3.22
N ALA A 31 11.54 22.72 -4.13
CA ALA A 31 11.11 22.29 -5.46
C ALA A 31 10.86 20.78 -5.54
N GLY A 32 11.43 20.00 -4.62
CA GLY A 32 11.15 18.58 -4.55
C GLY A 32 11.57 17.95 -3.24
N THR A 33 10.85 16.89 -2.86
CA THR A 33 11.05 16.19 -1.60
C THR A 33 11.17 14.70 -1.88
N PHE A 34 12.27 14.13 -1.42
CA PHE A 34 12.52 12.70 -1.42
C PHE A 34 12.53 12.21 0.03
N VAL A 35 11.78 11.16 0.33
CA VAL A 35 11.81 10.49 1.63
C VAL A 35 12.23 9.05 1.39
N TYR A 36 13.26 8.58 2.08
CA TYR A 36 13.68 7.19 1.95
C TYR A 36 12.57 6.26 2.50
N PRO A 37 12.06 5.25 1.76
CA PRO A 37 10.88 4.48 2.16
C PRO A 37 11.02 3.79 3.52
N ASN A 38 12.18 3.19 3.79
CA ASN A 38 12.51 2.68 5.11
C ASN A 38 13.30 3.73 5.90
N MET A 39 12.65 4.88 6.15
CA MET A 39 13.31 6.08 6.68
C MET A 39 13.93 5.88 8.07
N GLY A 40 13.42 4.94 8.88
CA GLY A 40 13.94 4.67 10.21
C GLY A 40 15.24 3.87 10.20
N ASP A 41 15.57 3.28 11.34
CA ASP A 41 16.82 2.55 11.53
C ASP A 41 16.92 1.30 10.64
N GLY A 42 15.80 0.77 10.16
CA GLY A 42 15.76 -0.30 9.16
C GLY A 42 16.45 0.07 7.83
N GLY A 43 16.59 1.38 7.55
CA GLY A 43 17.31 1.92 6.40
C GLY A 43 18.83 2.00 6.56
N CYS A 44 19.35 1.97 7.78
CA CYS A 44 20.77 2.23 8.06
C CYS A 44 21.70 1.21 7.42
N GLY A 45 21.30 -0.07 7.38
CA GLY A 45 22.08 -1.12 6.72
C GLY A 45 22.26 -0.85 5.22
N THR A 46 21.19 -0.45 4.53
CA THR A 46 21.25 -0.05 3.11
C THR A 46 22.09 1.20 2.92
N GLY A 47 21.93 2.19 3.80
CA GLY A 47 22.73 3.41 3.78
C GLY A 47 24.23 3.14 3.90
N LEU A 48 24.64 2.24 4.80
CA LEU A 48 26.04 1.84 4.96
C LEU A 48 26.56 1.10 3.72
N ALA A 49 25.80 0.15 3.19
CA ALA A 49 26.19 -0.57 1.98
C ALA A 49 26.35 0.37 0.78
N LEU A 50 25.43 1.32 0.60
CA LEU A 50 25.56 2.35 -0.43
C LEU A 50 26.79 3.22 -0.19
N ASN A 51 27.03 3.69 1.03
CA ASN A 51 28.18 4.54 1.35
C ASN A 51 29.52 3.86 1.01
N LEU A 52 29.67 2.57 1.32
CA LEU A 52 30.89 1.80 1.06
C LEU A 52 31.09 1.44 -0.42
N THR A 53 30.00 1.34 -1.19
CA THR A 53 30.03 0.90 -2.59
C THR A 53 29.80 2.03 -3.59
N TRP A 54 29.56 3.26 -3.13
CA TRP A 54 29.20 4.38 -3.98
C TRP A 54 30.37 4.82 -4.87
N PRO A 55 30.25 4.73 -6.21
CA PRO A 55 31.34 5.11 -7.11
C PRO A 55 31.46 6.64 -7.29
N GLY A 56 30.62 7.44 -6.63
CA GLY A 56 30.45 8.87 -6.91
C GLY A 56 29.32 9.13 -7.92
N GLY A 57 29.05 10.42 -8.20
CA GLY A 57 28.04 10.84 -9.17
C GLY A 57 26.61 10.86 -8.63
N VAL A 58 25.62 10.84 -9.54
CA VAL A 58 24.19 10.72 -9.24
C VAL A 58 23.73 9.37 -9.81
N ARG A 59 23.07 8.54 -9.00
CA ARG A 59 22.35 7.37 -9.50
C ARG A 59 20.87 7.68 -9.62
N GLU A 60 20.23 6.93 -10.51
CA GLU A 60 18.78 6.83 -10.54
C GLU A 60 18.25 6.31 -9.19
N SER A 61 17.11 6.84 -8.75
CA SER A 61 16.42 6.34 -7.57
C SER A 61 15.86 4.95 -7.85
N PHE A 62 15.59 4.16 -6.80
CA PHE A 62 14.83 2.93 -6.97
C PHE A 62 13.41 3.25 -7.48
N HIS A 63 12.85 2.41 -8.34
CA HIS A 63 11.48 2.58 -8.86
C HIS A 63 10.43 1.90 -7.98
N ASP A 64 10.85 0.94 -7.17
CA ASP A 64 10.01 0.16 -6.27
C ASP A 64 10.81 -0.25 -5.03
N VAL A 65 10.15 -0.93 -4.11
CA VAL A 65 10.77 -1.50 -2.90
C VAL A 65 10.49 -2.99 -2.76
N TYR A 66 10.20 -3.69 -3.86
CA TYR A 66 9.90 -5.13 -3.83
C TYR A 66 11.19 -5.95 -3.73
N PHE A 67 11.93 -5.75 -2.64
CA PHE A 67 13.26 -6.33 -2.40
C PHE A 67 13.24 -7.53 -1.45
N GLY A 68 12.10 -7.84 -0.85
CA GLY A 68 11.93 -8.99 0.01
C GLY A 68 11.77 -10.32 -0.74
N PRO A 69 11.45 -11.40 -0.02
CA PRO A 69 11.25 -12.73 -0.59
C PRO A 69 10.01 -12.80 -1.47
N GLU A 70 10.06 -13.70 -2.45
CA GLU A 70 8.95 -14.15 -3.29
C GLU A 70 8.83 -15.67 -3.13
N TYR A 71 7.62 -16.18 -3.32
CA TYR A 71 7.30 -17.60 -3.17
C TYR A 71 6.68 -18.12 -4.46
N SER A 72 7.10 -19.31 -4.85
CA SER A 72 6.58 -19.98 -6.03
C SER A 72 5.11 -20.39 -5.86
N PRO A 73 4.36 -20.58 -6.96
CA PRO A 73 3.01 -21.14 -6.91
C PRO A 73 2.94 -22.48 -6.16
N ALA A 74 4.00 -23.31 -6.24
CA ALA A 74 4.06 -24.59 -5.54
C ALA A 74 4.14 -24.43 -4.02
N GLU A 75 4.98 -23.50 -3.52
CA GLU A 75 5.06 -23.20 -2.08
C GLU A 75 3.76 -22.61 -1.55
N ILE A 76 3.10 -21.77 -2.34
CA ILE A 76 1.80 -21.20 -2.00
C ILE A 76 0.73 -22.28 -1.95
N ARG A 77 0.64 -23.13 -2.97
CA ARG A 77 -0.30 -24.26 -3.02
C ARG A 77 -0.12 -25.17 -1.80
N ALA A 78 1.13 -25.51 -1.45
CA ALA A 78 1.42 -26.35 -0.30
C ALA A 78 0.90 -25.74 1.02
N ALA A 79 1.02 -24.42 1.20
CA ALA A 79 0.49 -23.72 2.37
C ALA A 79 -1.06 -23.74 2.43
N LEU A 80 -1.73 -23.60 1.27
CA LEU A 80 -3.19 -23.69 1.19
C LEU A 80 -3.71 -25.12 1.47
N GLU A 81 -3.03 -26.13 0.92
CA GLU A 81 -3.38 -27.55 1.11
C GLU A 81 -3.15 -28.00 2.56
N ALA A 82 -2.10 -27.50 3.22
CA ALA A 82 -1.82 -27.80 4.63
C ALA A 82 -2.97 -27.39 5.56
N GLU A 83 -3.67 -26.29 5.24
CA GLU A 83 -4.84 -25.80 5.97
C GLU A 83 -6.18 -26.28 5.35
N GLN A 84 -6.12 -27.21 4.39
CA GLN A 84 -7.27 -27.80 3.70
C GLN A 84 -8.23 -26.75 3.08
N LEU A 85 -7.68 -25.63 2.61
CA LEU A 85 -8.47 -24.55 2.03
C LEU A 85 -8.90 -24.89 0.61
N ALA A 86 -10.15 -24.59 0.27
CA ALA A 86 -10.62 -24.62 -1.10
C ALA A 86 -10.12 -23.37 -1.85
N PHE A 87 -9.46 -23.57 -2.99
CA PHE A 87 -8.95 -22.49 -3.82
C PHE A 87 -9.17 -22.76 -5.30
N ARG A 88 -9.18 -21.69 -6.08
CA ARG A 88 -9.26 -21.74 -7.55
C ARG A 88 -8.19 -20.84 -8.16
N GLU A 89 -7.93 -21.01 -9.45
CA GLU A 89 -6.98 -20.22 -10.23
C GLU A 89 -7.78 -19.48 -11.33
N PRO A 90 -8.29 -18.26 -11.06
CA PRO A 90 -9.06 -17.51 -12.05
C PRO A 90 -8.15 -17.03 -13.18
N THR A 91 -8.64 -17.08 -14.43
CA THR A 91 -7.93 -16.52 -15.59
C THR A 91 -7.60 -15.04 -15.40
N GLU A 92 -8.53 -14.27 -14.81
CA GLU A 92 -8.39 -12.83 -14.53
C GLU A 92 -8.50 -12.59 -13.02
N LEU A 93 -7.42 -12.87 -12.28
CA LEU A 93 -7.37 -12.67 -10.82
C LEU A 93 -7.60 -11.20 -10.43
N ALA A 94 -6.96 -10.25 -11.14
CA ALA A 94 -7.11 -8.82 -10.86
C ALA A 94 -8.57 -8.34 -10.98
N ARG A 95 -9.29 -8.82 -12.00
CA ARG A 95 -10.72 -8.55 -12.16
C ARG A 95 -11.55 -9.18 -11.04
N THR A 96 -11.24 -10.42 -10.66
CA THR A 96 -11.90 -11.10 -9.54
C THR A 96 -11.73 -10.29 -8.25
N VAL A 97 -10.52 -9.83 -7.94
CA VAL A 97 -10.26 -8.97 -6.77
C VAL A 97 -11.09 -7.69 -6.83
N ALA A 98 -11.09 -6.99 -7.97
CA ALA A 98 -11.83 -5.75 -8.15
C ALA A 98 -13.35 -5.92 -7.96
N GLU A 99 -13.94 -6.97 -8.55
CA GLU A 99 -15.36 -7.30 -8.41
C GLU A 99 -15.74 -7.55 -6.94
N GLN A 100 -14.91 -8.27 -6.20
CA GLN A 100 -15.17 -8.63 -4.80
C GLN A 100 -15.02 -7.42 -3.87
N ILE A 101 -14.02 -6.56 -4.11
CA ILE A 101 -13.90 -5.29 -3.40
C ILE A 101 -15.08 -4.37 -3.72
N HIS A 102 -15.52 -4.30 -4.98
CA HIS A 102 -16.69 -3.52 -5.38
C HIS A 102 -17.98 -3.99 -4.68
N ALA A 103 -18.11 -5.31 -4.50
CA ALA A 103 -19.20 -5.95 -3.77
C ALA A 103 -19.13 -5.76 -2.24
N GLY A 104 -18.11 -5.06 -1.73
CA GLY A 104 -17.98 -4.77 -0.29
C GLY A 104 -17.33 -5.88 0.51
N LEU A 105 -16.46 -6.69 -0.12
CA LEU A 105 -15.63 -7.67 0.58
C LEU A 105 -14.21 -7.12 0.85
N VAL A 106 -13.66 -7.50 2.00
CA VAL A 106 -12.26 -7.26 2.36
C VAL A 106 -11.39 -8.33 1.72
N VAL A 107 -10.43 -7.91 0.90
CA VAL A 107 -9.55 -8.83 0.17
C VAL A 107 -8.12 -8.67 0.66
N ALA A 108 -7.55 -9.73 1.21
CA ALA A 108 -6.11 -9.81 1.43
C ALA A 108 -5.40 -10.14 0.11
N ARG A 109 -4.28 -9.47 -0.16
CA ARG A 109 -3.40 -9.69 -1.30
C ARG A 109 -2.01 -10.10 -0.82
N PHE A 110 -1.56 -11.24 -1.32
CA PHE A 110 -0.20 -11.75 -1.17
C PHE A 110 0.35 -12.10 -2.56
N ALA A 111 1.24 -11.27 -3.09
CA ALA A 111 1.73 -11.44 -4.47
C ALA A 111 3.19 -11.00 -4.60
N GLY A 112 3.95 -11.65 -5.49
CA GLY A 112 5.33 -11.31 -5.82
C GLY A 112 6.27 -11.12 -4.62
N ARG A 113 7.33 -10.36 -4.87
CA ARG A 113 8.33 -9.99 -3.85
C ARG A 113 7.75 -9.05 -2.80
N MET A 114 8.02 -9.34 -1.52
CA MET A 114 7.62 -8.51 -0.40
C MET A 114 8.24 -7.11 -0.46
N GLU A 115 7.49 -6.11 -0.01
CA GLU A 115 7.92 -4.73 0.16
C GLU A 115 9.01 -4.58 1.24
N TYR A 116 9.97 -3.72 0.97
CA TYR A 116 10.97 -3.27 1.93
C TYR A 116 10.50 -2.00 2.64
N GLY A 117 10.58 -2.03 3.98
CA GLY A 117 10.18 -0.92 4.84
C GLY A 117 8.87 -1.17 5.58
N PRO A 118 8.35 -0.16 6.29
CA PRO A 118 7.25 -0.34 7.24
C PRO A 118 5.86 -0.29 6.59
N ARG A 119 5.76 -0.12 5.27
CA ARG A 119 4.50 0.10 4.56
C ARG A 119 4.22 -1.07 3.63
N ALA A 120 3.00 -1.61 3.72
CA ALA A 120 2.47 -2.48 2.67
C ALA A 120 2.12 -1.61 1.46
N LEU A 121 2.67 -1.96 0.30
CA LEU A 121 2.55 -1.24 -0.96
C LEU A 121 1.99 -2.17 -2.05
N GLY A 122 1.03 -3.01 -1.66
CA GLY A 122 0.21 -3.83 -2.52
C GLY A 122 0.48 -5.32 -2.43
N ASN A 123 1.73 -5.75 -2.22
CA ASN A 123 2.14 -7.14 -2.29
C ASN A 123 1.87 -7.91 -1.00
N ARG A 124 1.76 -7.23 0.15
CA ARG A 124 1.31 -7.81 1.44
C ARG A 124 0.28 -6.89 2.09
N SER A 125 -0.88 -6.76 1.42
CA SER A 125 -1.87 -5.72 1.69
C SER A 125 -3.25 -6.28 1.97
N ILE A 126 -4.04 -5.57 2.76
CA ILE A 126 -5.50 -5.74 2.84
C ILE A 126 -6.14 -4.58 2.09
N LEU A 127 -7.02 -4.93 1.15
CA LEU A 127 -7.69 -4.02 0.24
C LEU A 127 -9.19 -3.94 0.53
N TYR A 128 -9.75 -2.74 0.46
CA TYR A 128 -11.18 -2.50 0.60
C TYR A 128 -11.62 -1.24 -0.15
N HIS A 129 -12.92 -1.07 -0.39
CA HIS A 129 -13.41 0.15 -1.02
C HIS A 129 -13.38 1.35 -0.05
N GLY A 130 -13.09 2.54 -0.56
CA GLY A 130 -13.01 3.75 0.26
C GLY A 130 -14.32 4.49 0.53
N ARG A 131 -15.46 3.97 0.05
CA ARG A 131 -16.77 4.66 0.09
C ARG A 131 -17.36 4.78 1.49
N GLU A 132 -16.88 3.97 2.44
CA GLU A 132 -17.46 3.85 3.78
C GLU A 132 -16.57 4.53 4.83
N PRO A 133 -16.93 5.72 5.35
CA PRO A 133 -16.08 6.48 6.26
C PRO A 133 -15.68 5.73 7.55
N LYS A 134 -16.50 4.76 7.98
CA LYS A 134 -16.28 3.99 9.21
C LYS A 134 -15.43 2.73 9.04
N VAL A 135 -14.91 2.45 7.83
CA VAL A 135 -14.10 1.25 7.58
C VAL A 135 -12.94 1.11 8.55
N ASN A 136 -12.25 2.22 8.86
CA ASN A 136 -11.11 2.18 9.75
C ASN A 136 -11.48 1.63 11.15
N GLN A 137 -12.67 1.98 11.64
CA GLN A 137 -13.15 1.53 12.94
C GLN A 137 -13.44 0.03 12.94
N TRP A 138 -14.33 -0.44 12.07
CA TRP A 138 -14.77 -1.83 12.13
C TRP A 138 -13.72 -2.79 11.59
N LEU A 139 -12.89 -2.38 10.61
CA LEU A 139 -11.85 -3.26 10.06
C LEU A 139 -10.71 -3.45 11.06
N ASN A 140 -10.31 -2.41 11.79
CA ASN A 140 -9.35 -2.58 12.88
C ASN A 140 -9.92 -3.44 14.00
N GLN A 141 -11.19 -3.28 14.37
CA GLN A 141 -11.85 -4.19 15.32
C GLN A 141 -11.84 -5.65 14.83
N ARG A 142 -12.15 -5.89 13.55
CA ARG A 142 -12.12 -7.23 12.92
C ARG A 142 -10.72 -7.84 12.95
N LEU A 143 -9.69 -7.02 12.72
CA LEU A 143 -8.28 -7.43 12.71
C LEU A 143 -7.61 -7.35 14.10
N ALA A 144 -8.40 -7.10 15.15
CA ALA A 144 -7.97 -6.87 16.53
C ALA A 144 -6.95 -5.73 16.73
N ARG A 145 -6.83 -4.79 15.78
CA ARG A 145 -5.87 -3.68 15.82
C ARG A 145 -6.37 -2.52 16.67
N THR A 146 -5.45 -1.89 17.40
CA THR A 146 -5.68 -0.65 18.17
C THR A 146 -5.38 0.61 17.36
N GLU A 147 -5.13 0.48 16.05
CA GLU A 147 -4.87 1.60 15.16
C GLU A 147 -6.10 2.50 15.03
N PHE A 148 -5.88 3.81 15.17
CA PHE A 148 -6.91 4.83 14.96
C PHE A 148 -6.59 5.72 13.75
N MET A 149 -5.38 5.60 13.20
CA MET A 149 -4.96 6.38 12.04
C MET A 149 -5.75 5.95 10.81
N PRO A 150 -6.26 6.88 9.98
CA PRO A 150 -6.91 6.54 8.72
C PRO A 150 -6.04 5.64 7.86
N PHE A 151 -6.67 4.67 7.18
CA PHE A 151 -5.95 3.88 6.21
C PHE A 151 -5.50 4.73 5.04
N ALA A 152 -4.45 4.27 4.37
CA ALA A 152 -3.90 4.99 3.23
C ALA A 152 -4.71 4.67 1.96
N PRO A 153 -4.94 5.67 1.08
CA PRO A 153 -5.43 5.38 -0.25
C PRO A 153 -4.32 4.79 -1.10
N VAL A 154 -4.66 3.79 -1.89
CA VAL A 154 -3.90 3.44 -3.09
C VAL A 154 -4.65 3.98 -4.30
N THR A 155 -3.95 4.67 -5.19
CA THR A 155 -4.54 5.40 -6.32
C THR A 155 -3.76 5.14 -7.60
N LYS A 156 -4.51 4.96 -8.69
CA LYS A 156 -3.93 4.81 -10.03
C LYS A 156 -3.13 6.07 -10.41
N TRP A 157 -1.89 5.90 -10.88
CA TRP A 157 -0.97 7.01 -11.17
C TRP A 157 -1.58 8.09 -12.08
N GLU A 158 -2.34 7.66 -13.08
CA GLU A 158 -3.01 8.51 -14.05
C GLU A 158 -4.08 9.43 -13.41
N ALA A 159 -4.68 9.01 -12.29
CA ALA A 159 -5.73 9.76 -11.60
C ALA A 159 -5.19 10.75 -10.54
N ARG A 160 -3.88 10.75 -10.26
CA ARG A 160 -3.26 11.46 -9.13
C ARG A 160 -3.65 12.94 -9.05
N ALA A 161 -3.63 13.66 -10.16
CA ALA A 161 -3.94 15.09 -10.20
C ALA A 161 -5.43 15.40 -9.99
N SER A 162 -6.31 14.41 -10.19
CA SER A 162 -7.74 14.54 -9.89
C SER A 162 -8.05 14.23 -8.43
N CYS A 163 -7.12 13.60 -7.70
CA CYS A 163 -7.30 13.14 -6.32
C CYS A 163 -6.55 13.99 -5.29
N TYR A 164 -5.38 14.53 -5.66
CA TYR A 164 -4.49 15.23 -4.74
C TYR A 164 -4.00 16.55 -5.31
N GLU A 165 -3.81 17.51 -4.42
CA GLU A 165 -3.25 18.82 -4.70
C GLU A 165 -1.77 18.85 -4.33
N HIS A 166 -1.01 19.79 -4.90
CA HIS A 166 0.40 20.05 -4.54
C HIS A 166 1.34 18.82 -4.63
N LEU A 167 1.13 17.96 -5.63
CA LEU A 167 1.97 16.77 -5.86
C LEU A 167 3.37 17.06 -6.44
N ALA A 168 3.51 18.17 -7.16
CA ALA A 168 4.66 18.43 -8.03
C ALA A 168 5.98 18.45 -7.25
N GLY A 169 6.91 17.55 -7.62
CA GLY A 169 8.21 17.42 -6.98
C GLY A 169 8.22 16.46 -5.78
N ALA A 170 7.08 15.87 -5.42
CA ALA A 170 6.95 14.87 -4.37
C ALA A 170 6.23 13.60 -4.81
N GLU A 171 5.98 13.42 -6.12
CA GLU A 171 5.25 12.24 -6.61
C GLU A 171 5.96 10.94 -6.27
N HIS A 172 7.29 10.92 -6.29
CA HIS A 172 8.05 9.74 -5.89
C HIS A 172 7.79 9.36 -4.43
N ALA A 173 7.73 10.34 -3.51
CA ALA A 173 7.37 10.09 -2.12
C ALA A 173 5.91 9.60 -1.96
N ALA A 174 5.03 10.00 -2.89
CA ALA A 174 3.65 9.53 -2.97
C ALA A 174 3.55 8.07 -3.46
N GLU A 175 4.55 7.51 -4.13
CA GLU A 175 4.58 6.10 -4.52
C GLU A 175 4.84 5.18 -3.31
N PHE A 176 5.40 5.69 -2.21
CA PHE A 176 5.78 4.91 -1.01
C PHE A 176 5.00 5.27 0.26
N MET A 177 3.92 6.06 0.14
CA MET A 177 3.15 6.53 1.30
C MET A 177 4.01 7.28 2.33
N THR A 178 5.00 8.05 1.91
CA THR A 178 5.90 8.76 2.82
C THR A 178 5.56 10.24 2.99
N LEU A 179 4.55 10.74 2.30
CA LEU A 179 4.12 12.15 2.35
C LEU A 179 2.59 12.24 2.27
N THR A 180 1.99 13.20 2.98
CA THR A 180 0.57 13.52 2.83
C THR A 180 0.33 14.66 1.85
N PHE A 181 -0.82 14.65 1.20
CA PHE A 181 -1.26 15.69 0.29
C PHE A 181 -2.69 16.10 0.61
N ASP A 182 -3.03 17.34 0.27
CA ASP A 182 -4.41 17.81 0.38
C ASP A 182 -5.28 17.07 -0.64
N CYS A 183 -6.43 16.58 -0.19
CA CYS A 183 -7.36 15.85 -1.05
C CYS A 183 -8.28 16.83 -1.79
N THR A 184 -8.45 16.60 -3.09
CA THR A 184 -9.45 17.32 -3.90
C THR A 184 -10.87 17.01 -3.41
N PRO A 185 -11.88 17.83 -3.77
CA PRO A 185 -13.29 17.52 -3.49
C PRO A 185 -13.71 16.14 -4.03
N LYS A 186 -13.18 15.74 -5.20
CA LYS A 186 -13.45 14.42 -5.80
C LYS A 186 -12.95 13.29 -4.90
N MET A 187 -11.72 13.37 -4.41
CA MET A 187 -11.16 12.34 -3.50
C MET A 187 -11.94 12.26 -2.19
N LYS A 188 -12.29 13.42 -1.61
CA LYS A 188 -13.12 13.52 -0.40
C LYS A 188 -14.49 12.86 -0.57
N ALA A 189 -15.11 13.01 -1.74
CA ALA A 189 -16.42 12.42 -2.02
C ALA A 189 -16.35 10.92 -2.36
N GLN A 190 -15.35 10.49 -3.14
CA GLN A 190 -15.29 9.12 -3.66
C GLN A 190 -14.62 8.13 -2.70
N CYS A 191 -13.64 8.58 -1.91
CA CYS A 191 -12.85 7.73 -1.03
C CYS A 191 -12.73 8.34 0.38
N PRO A 192 -13.85 8.75 1.04
CA PRO A 192 -13.81 9.44 2.33
C PRO A 192 -13.14 8.64 3.44
N ALA A 193 -13.13 7.31 3.36
CA ALA A 193 -12.46 6.42 4.31
C ALA A 193 -10.94 6.65 4.42
N ALA A 194 -10.32 7.13 3.34
CA ALA A 194 -8.88 7.34 3.26
C ALA A 194 -8.47 8.78 3.60
N VAL A 195 -9.44 9.67 3.83
CA VAL A 195 -9.21 11.09 4.05
C VAL A 195 -9.19 11.38 5.54
N HIS A 196 -8.14 12.05 5.98
CA HIS A 196 -7.94 12.49 7.35
C HIS A 196 -8.92 13.61 7.72
N VAL A 197 -9.10 13.84 9.02
CA VAL A 197 -9.96 14.91 9.54
C VAL A 197 -9.54 16.32 9.08
N ASP A 198 -8.27 16.51 8.75
CA ASP A 198 -7.72 17.77 8.23
C ASP A 198 -7.83 17.88 6.69
N GLY A 199 -8.51 16.93 6.04
CA GLY A 199 -8.73 16.93 4.59
C GLY A 199 -7.55 16.42 3.77
N THR A 200 -6.53 15.83 4.40
CA THR A 200 -5.36 15.25 3.72
C THR A 200 -5.43 13.74 3.61
N ALA A 201 -4.59 13.14 2.76
CA ALA A 201 -4.36 11.71 2.76
C ALA A 201 -2.91 11.38 2.41
N ARG A 202 -2.49 10.15 2.72
CA ARG A 202 -1.13 9.64 2.49
C ARG A 202 -1.16 8.58 1.37
N PRO A 203 -1.16 8.97 0.09
CA PRO A 203 -1.35 8.03 -1.01
C PRO A 203 -0.19 7.07 -1.20
N GLN A 204 -0.51 5.91 -1.78
CA GLN A 204 0.35 5.16 -2.66
C GLN A 204 -0.12 5.40 -4.10
N LEU A 205 0.71 6.04 -4.92
CA LEU A 205 0.48 6.09 -6.36
C LEU A 205 1.05 4.85 -7.04
N VAL A 206 0.25 4.18 -7.87
CA VAL A 206 0.65 2.93 -8.53
C VAL A 206 0.79 3.16 -10.02
N ARG A 207 1.99 2.88 -10.54
CA ARG A 207 2.30 2.86 -11.98
C ARG A 207 2.16 1.46 -12.53
N ARG A 208 1.70 1.35 -13.78
CA ARG A 208 1.56 0.06 -14.46
C ARG A 208 2.90 -0.65 -14.63
N GLU A 209 3.97 0.10 -14.89
CA GLU A 209 5.31 -0.43 -15.14
C GLU A 209 5.98 -0.98 -13.88
N VAL A 210 5.54 -0.51 -12.70
CA VAL A 210 6.07 -0.93 -11.40
C VAL A 210 5.35 -2.16 -10.86
N ASN A 211 4.01 -2.19 -10.93
CA ASN A 211 3.22 -3.34 -10.48
C ASN A 211 1.97 -3.50 -11.34
N ALA A 212 2.12 -4.17 -12.48
CA ALA A 212 1.08 -4.29 -13.50
C ALA A 212 -0.20 -4.99 -12.99
N GLU A 213 -0.07 -6.00 -12.14
CA GLU A 213 -1.22 -6.69 -11.57
C GLU A 213 -1.96 -5.80 -10.57
N TYR A 214 -1.24 -5.11 -9.67
CA TYR A 214 -1.87 -4.22 -8.71
C TYR A 214 -2.51 -3.00 -9.38
N TRP A 215 -1.85 -2.45 -10.41
CA TRP A 215 -2.44 -1.44 -11.27
C TRP A 215 -3.71 -1.94 -11.96
N ARG A 216 -3.72 -3.18 -12.47
CA ARG A 216 -4.91 -3.77 -13.12
C ARG A 216 -6.08 -3.96 -12.15
N ILE A 217 -5.83 -4.26 -10.87
CA ILE A 217 -6.89 -4.28 -9.85
C ILE A 217 -7.55 -2.90 -9.74
N LEU A 218 -6.75 -1.82 -9.69
CA LEU A 218 -7.27 -0.45 -9.62
C LEU A 218 -8.03 -0.07 -10.89
N ASP A 219 -7.51 -0.46 -12.07
CA ASP A 219 -8.15 -0.17 -13.36
C ASP A 219 -9.51 -0.87 -13.50
N GLU A 220 -9.58 -2.17 -13.19
CA GLU A 220 -10.84 -2.91 -13.18
C GLU A 220 -11.82 -2.36 -12.14
N TYR A 221 -11.34 -2.00 -10.94
CA TYR A 221 -12.17 -1.40 -9.91
C TYR A 221 -12.71 -0.03 -10.35
N GLU A 222 -11.90 0.81 -11.01
CA GLU A 222 -12.34 2.08 -11.56
C GLU A 222 -13.40 1.89 -12.65
N ARG A 223 -13.25 0.90 -13.53
CA ARG A 223 -14.26 0.57 -14.54
C ARG A 223 -15.59 0.16 -13.93
N LEU A 224 -15.58 -0.56 -12.81
CA LEU A 224 -16.77 -1.00 -12.09
C LEU A 224 -17.42 0.12 -11.26
N SER A 225 -16.61 0.97 -10.63
CA SER A 225 -17.07 1.90 -9.59
C SER A 225 -17.06 3.37 -9.98
N GLY A 226 -16.32 3.74 -11.02
CA GLY A 226 -15.95 5.12 -11.34
C GLY A 226 -14.97 5.76 -10.35
N ILE A 227 -14.35 4.97 -9.46
CA ILE A 227 -13.46 5.44 -8.40
C ILE A 227 -12.03 4.88 -8.65
N PRO A 228 -11.01 5.73 -8.82
CA PRO A 228 -9.64 5.30 -9.15
C PRO A 228 -8.80 4.90 -7.93
N SER A 229 -9.44 4.76 -6.76
CA SER A 229 -8.77 4.62 -5.47
C SER A 229 -9.42 3.54 -4.60
N LEU A 230 -8.57 2.80 -3.90
CA LEU A 230 -8.95 1.84 -2.87
C LEU A 230 -8.30 2.21 -1.53
N ILE A 231 -8.76 1.57 -0.47
CA ILE A 231 -8.05 1.50 0.80
C ILE A 231 -6.97 0.44 0.69
N ASN A 232 -5.75 0.78 1.13
CA ASN A 232 -4.66 -0.16 1.36
C ASN A 232 -4.22 -0.05 2.83
N THR A 233 -4.22 -1.17 3.54
CA THR A 233 -3.62 -1.31 4.86
C THR A 233 -2.71 -2.53 4.91
N SER A 234 -1.81 -2.59 5.89
CA SER A 234 -0.89 -3.71 6.06
C SER A 234 -1.63 -5.03 6.23
N PHE A 235 -1.09 -6.11 5.69
CA PHE A 235 -1.59 -7.46 5.96
C PHE A 235 -0.84 -8.05 7.16
N ASN A 236 -1.43 -7.94 8.34
CA ASN A 236 -0.92 -8.43 9.63
C ASN A 236 -2.04 -8.56 10.67
N MET A 237 -1.83 -9.35 11.72
CA MET A 237 -2.69 -9.31 12.91
C MET A 237 -2.19 -8.23 13.88
N HIS A 238 -2.92 -8.01 14.98
CA HIS A 238 -2.52 -7.05 16.00
C HIS A 238 -1.12 -7.33 16.54
N GLU A 239 -0.28 -6.29 16.58
CA GLU A 239 1.11 -6.34 17.08
C GLU A 239 2.05 -7.30 16.34
N GLU A 240 1.64 -7.82 15.18
CA GLU A 240 2.48 -8.65 14.32
C GLU A 240 3.11 -7.83 13.18
N PRO A 241 4.30 -8.23 12.68
CA PRO A 241 4.84 -7.73 11.42
C PRO A 241 3.92 -8.01 10.23
N ILE A 242 4.15 -7.31 9.11
CA ILE A 242 3.55 -7.65 7.81
C ILE A 242 3.86 -9.11 7.47
N VAL A 243 2.86 -9.86 7.03
CA VAL A 243 3.02 -11.28 6.69
C VAL A 243 4.12 -11.47 5.65
N CYS A 244 5.02 -12.43 5.89
CA CYS A 244 6.18 -12.66 5.03
C CYS A 244 5.96 -13.88 4.15
N SER A 245 5.67 -15.04 4.76
CA SER A 245 5.51 -16.32 4.08
C SER A 245 4.06 -16.65 3.71
N PRO A 246 3.81 -17.59 2.77
CA PRO A 246 2.46 -18.05 2.46
C PRO A 246 1.74 -18.59 3.69
N ARG A 247 2.45 -19.25 4.61
CA ARG A 247 1.89 -19.73 5.88
C ARG A 247 1.43 -18.58 6.78
N ASP A 248 2.23 -17.52 6.89
CA ASP A 248 1.84 -16.32 7.65
C ASP A 248 0.58 -15.68 7.06
N ALA A 249 0.51 -15.59 5.73
CA ALA A 249 -0.64 -15.03 5.02
C ALA A 249 -1.91 -15.85 5.24
N VAL A 250 -1.82 -17.18 5.13
CA VAL A 250 -2.98 -18.06 5.37
C VAL A 250 -3.44 -17.97 6.83
N ARG A 251 -2.51 -17.98 7.80
CA ARG A 251 -2.85 -17.79 9.22
C ARG A 251 -3.57 -16.47 9.45
N ALA A 252 -2.98 -15.35 9.02
CA ALA A 252 -3.55 -14.02 9.22
C ALA A 252 -4.90 -13.84 8.49
N PHE A 253 -5.07 -14.49 7.33
CA PHE A 253 -6.34 -14.52 6.61
C PHE A 253 -7.48 -15.17 7.43
N LEU A 254 -7.19 -16.31 8.05
CA LEU A 254 -8.15 -17.04 8.88
C LEU A 254 -8.41 -16.33 10.20
N ASP A 255 -7.35 -15.94 10.92
CA ASP A 255 -7.44 -15.26 12.22
C ASP A 255 -8.14 -13.90 12.13
N GLY A 256 -7.79 -13.12 11.09
CA GLY A 256 -8.41 -11.83 10.78
C GLY A 256 -9.82 -11.95 10.21
N ARG A 257 -10.31 -13.18 10.04
CA ARG A 257 -11.59 -13.50 9.41
C ARG A 257 -11.78 -12.71 8.12
N ILE A 258 -10.76 -12.54 7.29
CA ILE A 258 -10.82 -11.68 6.08
C ILE A 258 -11.71 -12.34 5.03
N ASP A 259 -12.50 -11.61 4.23
CA ASP A 259 -13.51 -12.22 3.35
C ASP A 259 -12.91 -13.13 2.26
N ALA A 260 -11.81 -12.68 1.64
CA ALA A 260 -11.10 -13.46 0.64
C ALA A 260 -9.59 -13.20 0.64
N LEU A 261 -8.84 -14.16 0.11
CA LEU A 261 -7.39 -14.08 -0.08
C LEU A 261 -7.05 -14.32 -1.55
N ALA A 262 -6.44 -13.31 -2.18
CA ALA A 262 -5.74 -13.44 -3.44
C ALA A 262 -4.25 -13.68 -3.14
N ILE A 263 -3.78 -14.92 -3.35
CA ILE A 263 -2.43 -15.35 -3.01
C ILE A 263 -1.73 -16.05 -4.18
N GLY A 264 -0.67 -15.43 -4.69
CA GLY A 264 -0.06 -15.85 -5.95
C GLY A 264 -1.11 -15.90 -7.07
N PRO A 265 -1.24 -17.01 -7.81
CA PRO A 265 -2.28 -17.15 -8.84
C PRO A 265 -3.65 -17.57 -8.28
N TYR A 266 -3.77 -17.80 -6.97
CA TYR A 266 -4.94 -18.43 -6.38
C TYR A 266 -5.90 -17.42 -5.74
N TRP A 267 -7.19 -17.77 -5.82
CA TRP A 267 -8.28 -17.13 -5.12
C TRP A 267 -8.87 -18.07 -4.08
N VAL A 268 -9.02 -17.58 -2.85
CA VAL A 268 -9.52 -18.32 -1.70
C VAL A 268 -10.66 -17.54 -1.06
N GLU A 269 -11.81 -18.18 -0.85
CA GLU A 269 -12.92 -17.64 -0.07
C GLU A 269 -12.80 -18.11 1.38
N ASN A 270 -13.10 -17.26 2.35
CA ASN A 270 -12.93 -17.64 3.74
C ASN A 270 -14.01 -18.65 4.18
N PRO A 271 -13.64 -19.88 4.56
CA PRO A 271 -14.60 -20.91 4.92
C PRO A 271 -15.29 -20.63 6.27
N LEU A 272 -14.74 -19.74 7.11
CA LEU A 272 -15.27 -19.40 8.43
C LEU A 272 -16.37 -18.34 8.37
N LEU A 273 -16.63 -17.77 7.20
CA LEU A 273 -17.68 -16.78 6.99
C LEU A 273 -18.83 -17.42 6.23
N ALA A 274 -20.05 -17.21 6.72
CA ALA A 274 -21.25 -17.65 6.01
C ALA A 274 -21.30 -16.97 4.63
N LYS A 275 -21.64 -17.72 3.58
CA LYS A 275 -21.91 -17.15 2.25
C LYS A 275 -23.06 -16.16 2.40
N ARG A 276 -22.80 -14.88 2.11
CA ARG A 276 -23.79 -13.80 2.13
C ARG A 276 -24.77 -13.94 0.96
#